data_AF-A0A1F9HYY8-F1
#
_entry.id   AF-A0A1F9HYY8-F1
#
_cell.length_a   1.000
_cell.length_b   1.000
_cell.length_c   1.000
_cell.angle_alpha   90.00
_cell.angle_beta   90.00
_cell.angle_gamma   90.00
#
_symmetry.space_group_name_H-M   'P 1'
#
loop_
_entity.id
_entity.type
_entity.pdbx_description
1 polymer ?
#
loop_
_entity_poly.entity_id
_entity_poly.type
_entity_poly.pdbx_seq_one_letter_code
_entity_poly.pdbx_strand_id
1 'polypeptide(L)'
;MQHIPAKIRTKAKKIKLLLLDVDGVLTDGGIVMNDRGEEIKRFDVRDGHGIRLLLRGRIQVGLITGRSSKVVNHRAKDLGISIVYQQVYNKLEVYQKIKRRSRLQDREIAYVGDDIVDLPILKRVG
;
A
#
# COMPACT_ATOMS: atom_id res chain seq x y z
N MET A 1 -11.12 -11.44 -15.28
CA MET A 1 -9.97 -10.78 -15.95
C MET A 1 -10.25 -10.33 -17.38
N GLN A 2 -11.39 -10.68 -17.99
CA GLN A 2 -11.66 -10.24 -19.35
C GLN A 2 -12.15 -8.78 -19.35
N HIS A 3 -11.45 -7.94 -20.11
CA HIS A 3 -11.63 -6.49 -20.33
C HIS A 3 -10.97 -5.49 -19.37
N ILE A 4 -9.70 -5.68 -18.98
CA ILE A 4 -8.89 -4.54 -18.48
C ILE A 4 -8.59 -3.59 -19.66
N PRO A 5 -8.94 -2.29 -19.63
CA PRO A 5 -8.72 -1.37 -20.76
C PRO A 5 -7.25 -1.29 -21.18
N ALA A 6 -7.00 -1.11 -22.50
CA ALA A 6 -5.64 -1.06 -23.04
C ALA A 6 -4.76 0.00 -22.37
N LYS A 7 -5.34 1.19 -22.09
CA LYS A 7 -4.67 2.28 -21.37
C LYS A 7 -4.17 1.86 -19.98
N ILE A 8 -4.97 1.09 -19.23
CA ILE A 8 -4.62 0.59 -17.90
C ILE A 8 -3.51 -0.46 -18.00
N ARG A 9 -3.61 -1.39 -18.96
CA ARG A 9 -2.54 -2.38 -19.20
C ARG A 9 -1.20 -1.72 -19.52
N THR A 10 -1.20 -0.65 -20.33
CA THR A 10 0.01 0.09 -20.67
C THR A 10 0.65 0.79 -19.46
N LYS A 11 -0.18 1.32 -18.54
CA LYS A 11 0.31 1.88 -17.27
C LYS A 11 0.86 0.79 -16.36
N ALA A 12 0.09 -0.28 -16.15
CA ALA A 12 0.45 -1.41 -15.27
C ALA A 12 1.79 -2.07 -15.66
N LYS A 13 2.11 -2.17 -16.96
CA LYS A 13 3.38 -2.72 -17.46
C LYS A 13 4.64 -1.97 -16.98
N LYS A 14 4.50 -0.71 -16.54
CA LYS A 14 5.64 0.11 -16.09
C LYS A 14 5.89 0.01 -14.58
N ILE A 15 4.95 -0.59 -13.84
CA ILE A 15 4.97 -0.57 -12.38
C ILE A 15 6.07 -1.47 -11.84
N LYS A 16 6.90 -0.88 -10.97
CA LYS A 16 8.00 -1.53 -10.24
C LYS A 16 7.79 -1.49 -8.73
N LEU A 17 6.89 -0.62 -8.25
CA LEU A 17 6.53 -0.47 -6.84
C LEU A 17 5.02 -0.27 -6.69
N LEU A 18 4.40 -1.05 -5.83
CA LEU A 18 3.03 -0.85 -5.35
C LEU A 18 3.06 -0.30 -3.93
N LEU A 19 2.41 0.82 -3.70
CA LEU A 19 2.19 1.40 -2.38
C LEU A 19 0.71 1.26 -2.01
N LEU A 20 0.45 0.96 -0.75
CA LEU A 20 -0.90 0.69 -0.25
C LEU A 20 -1.13 1.49 1.03
N ASP A 21 -2.32 2.07 1.18
CA ASP A 21 -2.85 2.29 2.51
C ASP A 21 -3.19 0.95 3.19
N VAL A 22 -3.49 1.01 4.48
CA VAL A 22 -3.84 -0.14 5.29
C VAL A 22 -5.33 -0.16 5.58
N ASP A 23 -5.82 0.81 6.35
CA ASP A 23 -7.21 0.83 6.80
C ASP A 23 -8.12 1.25 5.64
N GLY A 24 -9.12 0.43 5.31
CA GLY A 24 -10.00 0.66 4.15
C GLY A 24 -9.45 0.15 2.80
N VAL A 25 -8.17 -0.24 2.74
CA VAL A 25 -7.54 -0.86 1.57
C VAL A 25 -7.20 -2.33 1.80
N LEU A 26 -6.37 -2.61 2.81
CA LEU A 26 -6.02 -3.98 3.22
C LEU A 26 -6.96 -4.53 4.30
N THR A 27 -7.79 -3.67 4.86
CA THR A 27 -8.88 -3.99 5.78
C THR A 27 -10.19 -3.47 5.23
N ASP A 28 -11.30 -3.81 5.87
CA ASP A 28 -12.64 -3.30 5.58
C ASP A 28 -12.90 -1.88 6.15
N GLY A 29 -11.87 -1.21 6.70
CA GLY A 29 -11.97 0.10 7.32
C GLY A 29 -12.50 0.08 8.76
N GLY A 30 -12.95 -1.08 9.25
CA GLY A 30 -13.39 -1.26 10.63
C GLY A 30 -12.23 -1.21 11.63
N ILE A 31 -12.47 -0.61 12.80
CA ILE A 31 -11.55 -0.62 13.93
C ILE A 31 -12.17 -1.42 15.06
N VAL A 32 -11.54 -2.54 15.42
CA VAL A 32 -11.92 -3.34 16.58
C VAL A 32 -10.92 -3.07 17.69
N MET A 33 -11.41 -2.68 18.86
CA MET A 33 -10.58 -2.38 20.03
C MET A 33 -11.14 -3.04 21.27
N ASN A 34 -10.27 -3.49 22.17
CA ASN A 34 -10.67 -3.95 23.51
C ASN A 34 -10.62 -2.79 24.53
N ASP A 35 -11.07 -3.09 25.75
CA ASP A 35 -11.07 -2.18 26.90
C ASP A 35 -9.68 -1.73 27.36
N ARG A 36 -8.62 -2.43 26.94
CA ARG A 36 -7.21 -2.07 27.16
C ARG A 36 -6.64 -1.15 26.07
N GLY A 37 -7.44 -0.81 25.06
CA GLY A 37 -7.02 0.02 23.93
C GLY A 37 -6.19 -0.72 22.88
N GLU A 38 -6.16 -2.05 22.90
CA GLU A 38 -5.45 -2.84 21.89
C GLU A 38 -6.31 -2.97 20.62
N GLU A 39 -5.69 -2.77 19.46
CA GLU A 39 -6.36 -2.86 18.16
C GLU A 39 -6.25 -4.26 17.54
N ILE A 40 -7.36 -4.76 17.00
CA ILE A 40 -7.41 -5.93 16.12
C ILE A 40 -7.72 -5.45 14.70
N LYS A 41 -6.96 -5.97 13.72
CA LYS A 41 -7.21 -5.72 12.29
C LYS A 41 -7.43 -7.04 11.55
N ARG A 42 -8.44 -7.07 10.70
CA ARG A 42 -8.75 -8.20 9.81
C ARG A 42 -8.19 -7.91 8.43
N PHE A 43 -7.36 -8.80 7.91
CA PHE A 43 -6.81 -8.74 6.56
C PHE A 43 -7.34 -9.89 5.71
N ASP A 44 -7.36 -9.72 4.39
CA ASP A 44 -7.74 -10.79 3.47
C ASP A 44 -6.54 -11.68 3.08
N VAL A 45 -6.79 -12.99 2.99
CA VAL A 45 -5.78 -13.98 2.61
C VAL A 45 -5.45 -13.93 1.12
N ARG A 46 -6.41 -13.58 0.26
CA ARG A 46 -6.23 -13.44 -1.19
C ARG A 46 -5.34 -12.25 -1.50
N ASP A 47 -5.51 -11.14 -0.78
CA ASP A 47 -4.61 -9.97 -0.89
C ASP A 47 -3.19 -10.34 -0.49
N GLY A 48 -3.04 -11.12 0.58
CA GLY A 48 -1.75 -11.67 0.99
C GLY A 48 -1.08 -12.48 -0.12
N HIS A 49 -1.83 -13.35 -0.80
CA HIS A 49 -1.33 -14.11 -1.95
C HIS A 49 -0.92 -13.18 -3.11
N GLY A 50 -1.75 -12.20 -3.47
CA GLY A 50 -1.46 -11.23 -4.52
C GLY A 50 -0.18 -10.43 -4.26
N ILE A 51 0.00 -9.95 -3.03
CA ILE A 51 1.22 -9.26 -2.59
C ILE A 51 2.45 -10.17 -2.73
N ARG A 52 2.35 -11.43 -2.29
CA ARG A 52 3.44 -12.40 -2.44
C ARG A 52 3.80 -12.66 -3.90
N LEU A 53 2.81 -12.71 -4.80
CA LEU A 53 3.05 -12.86 -6.24
C LEU A 53 3.80 -11.64 -6.82
N LEU A 54 3.41 -10.42 -6.45
CA LEU A 54 4.10 -9.20 -6.87
C LEU A 54 5.58 -9.20 -6.43
N LEU A 55 5.83 -9.53 -5.16
CA LEU A 55 7.19 -9.61 -4.61
C LEU A 55 8.04 -10.67 -5.35
N ARG A 56 7.47 -11.85 -5.64
CA ARG A 56 8.14 -12.88 -6.47
C ARG A 56 8.43 -12.40 -7.89
N GLY A 57 7.53 -11.58 -8.44
CA GLY A 57 7.70 -10.88 -9.72
C GLY A 57 8.66 -9.69 -9.68
N ARG A 58 9.39 -9.48 -8.57
CA ARG A 58 10.31 -8.35 -8.34
C ARG A 58 9.66 -6.97 -8.38
N ILE A 59 8.34 -6.91 -8.18
CA ILE A 59 7.62 -5.67 -7.93
C ILE A 59 7.66 -5.44 -6.42
N GLN A 60 8.26 -4.33 -6.00
CA GLN A 60 8.32 -3.97 -4.60
C GLN A 60 6.92 -3.63 -4.09
N VAL A 61 6.67 -3.87 -2.80
CA VAL A 61 5.41 -3.49 -2.14
C VAL A 61 5.75 -2.68 -0.90
N GLY A 62 4.96 -1.65 -0.59
CA GLY A 62 5.11 -0.84 0.62
C GLY A 62 3.78 -0.34 1.19
N LEU A 63 3.79 0.01 2.47
CA LEU A 63 2.64 0.51 3.21
C LEU A 63 2.87 1.96 3.64
N ILE A 64 1.86 2.81 3.46
CA ILE A 64 1.80 4.19 3.97
C ILE A 64 0.46 4.39 4.67
N THR A 65 0.47 4.43 6.01
CA THR A 65 -0.77 4.59 6.79
C THR A 65 -0.64 5.73 7.81
N GLY A 66 -1.76 6.41 8.05
CA GLY A 66 -1.88 7.43 9.09
C GLY A 66 -1.95 6.84 10.50
N ARG A 67 -2.33 5.57 10.64
CA ARG A 67 -2.39 4.89 11.94
C ARG A 67 -1.03 4.25 12.29
N SER A 68 -0.89 3.85 13.55
CA SER A 68 0.25 3.03 14.00
C SER A 68 -0.24 1.89 14.85
N SER A 69 0.15 0.67 14.50
CA SER A 69 -0.10 -0.53 15.30
C SER A 69 1.01 -1.56 15.10
N LYS A 70 1.21 -2.41 16.11
CA LYS A 70 2.11 -3.58 15.99
C LYS A 70 1.57 -4.58 14.97
N VAL A 71 0.25 -4.68 14.84
CA VAL A 71 -0.44 -5.59 13.91
C VAL A 71 0.00 -5.35 12.46
N VAL A 72 0.12 -4.08 12.03
CA VAL A 72 0.62 -3.72 10.69
C VAL A 72 2.06 -4.19 10.50
N ASN A 73 2.93 -4.03 11.49
CA ASN A 73 4.31 -4.51 11.42
C ASN A 73 4.38 -6.05 11.31
N HIS A 74 3.56 -6.77 12.10
CA HIS A 74 3.49 -8.23 12.02
C HIS A 74 3.01 -8.68 10.65
N ARG A 75 1.96 -8.07 10.11
CA ARG A 75 1.42 -8.42 8.79
C ARG A 75 2.40 -8.09 7.67
N ALA A 76 3.07 -6.94 7.72
CA ALA A 76 4.10 -6.58 6.76
C ALA A 76 5.26 -7.58 6.76
N LYS A 77 5.74 -7.98 7.95
CA LYS A 77 6.79 -8.99 8.12
C LYS A 77 6.36 -10.35 7.55
N ASP A 78 5.13 -10.79 7.87
CA ASP A 78 4.54 -12.04 7.37
C ASP A 78 4.47 -12.06 5.83
N LEU A 79 4.18 -10.93 5.19
CA LEU A 79 4.12 -10.83 3.73
C LEU A 79 5.49 -10.54 3.08
N GLY A 80 6.53 -10.23 3.86
CA GLY A 80 7.85 -9.83 3.35
C GLY A 80 7.89 -8.42 2.79
N ILE A 81 7.00 -7.54 3.25
CA ILE A 81 6.99 -6.11 2.91
C ILE A 81 8.02 -5.40 3.78
N SER A 82 9.01 -4.74 3.15
CA SER A 82 10.11 -4.04 3.84
C SER A 82 9.90 -2.52 3.95
N ILE A 83 9.04 -1.95 3.12
CA ILE A 83 8.73 -0.52 3.11
C ILE A 83 7.47 -0.32 3.95
N VAL A 84 7.61 0.15 5.19
CA VAL A 84 6.47 0.41 6.09
C VAL A 84 6.64 1.78 6.72
N TYR A 85 5.68 2.66 6.48
CA TYR A 85 5.59 3.96 7.14
C TYR A 85 4.22 4.07 7.82
N GLN A 86 4.25 4.23 9.14
CA GLN A 86 3.08 4.41 10.00
C GLN A 86 3.10 5.82 10.59
N GLN A 87 1.99 6.27 11.19
CA GLN A 87 1.86 7.64 11.73
C GLN A 87 2.12 8.73 10.68
N VAL A 88 1.71 8.48 9.43
CA VAL A 88 1.95 9.40 8.32
C VAL A 88 0.75 10.32 8.11
N TYR A 89 0.87 11.55 8.62
CA TYR A 89 -0.14 12.60 8.41
C TYR A 89 0.03 13.30 7.05
N ASN A 90 1.27 13.45 6.57
CA ASN A 90 1.56 13.96 5.23
C ASN A 90 2.04 12.83 4.32
N LYS A 91 1.09 12.12 3.69
CA LYS A 91 1.39 10.99 2.81
C LYS A 91 2.25 11.39 1.61
N LEU A 92 2.07 12.61 1.07
CA LEU A 92 2.85 13.09 -0.08
C LEU A 92 4.35 13.20 0.23
N GLU A 93 4.71 13.68 1.41
CA GLU A 93 6.12 13.80 1.82
C GLU A 93 6.79 12.42 1.89
N VAL A 94 6.13 11.45 2.52
CA VAL A 94 6.62 10.08 2.64
C VAL A 94 6.71 9.41 1.26
N TYR A 95 5.71 9.61 0.40
CA TYR A 95 5.76 9.16 -0.98
C TYR A 95 7.00 9.69 -1.72
N GLN A 96 7.28 10.99 -1.64
CA GLN A 96 8.46 11.59 -2.28
C GLN A 96 9.77 11.02 -1.72
N LYS A 97 9.83 10.76 -0.41
CA LYS A 97 10.97 10.10 0.24
C LYS A 97 11.18 8.68 -0.30
N ILE A 98 10.10 7.88 -0.42
CA ILE A 98 10.16 6.52 -0.98
C ILE A 98 10.62 6.57 -2.44
N LYS A 99 9.97 7.40 -3.27
CA LYS A 99 10.32 7.60 -4.68
C LYS A 99 11.80 7.93 -4.88
N ARG A 100 12.34 8.86 -4.07
CA ARG A 100 13.76 9.23 -4.12
C ARG A 100 14.67 8.07 -3.74
N ARG A 101 14.33 7.30 -2.69
CA ARG A 101 15.11 6.14 -2.23
C ARG A 101 15.08 4.98 -3.23
N SER A 102 13.93 4.73 -3.87
CA SER A 102 13.77 3.69 -4.88
C SER A 102 14.32 4.09 -6.26
N ARG A 103 14.63 5.39 -6.46
CA ARG A 103 15.07 5.97 -7.74
C ARG A 103 14.07 5.71 -8.87
N LEU A 104 12.78 5.75 -8.54
CA LEU A 104 11.68 5.53 -9.49
C LEU A 104 11.03 6.85 -9.92
N GLN A 105 10.39 6.83 -11.08
CA GLN A 105 9.51 7.89 -11.56
C GLN A 105 8.06 7.63 -11.15
N ASP A 106 7.20 8.65 -11.13
CA ASP A 106 5.80 8.48 -10.68
C ASP A 106 5.05 7.43 -11.51
N ARG A 107 5.33 7.37 -12.83
CA ARG A 107 4.77 6.38 -13.77
C ARG A 107 5.17 4.92 -13.50
N GLU A 108 6.14 4.68 -12.62
CA GLU A 108 6.63 3.35 -12.23
C GLU A 108 6.11 2.94 -10.85
N ILE A 109 5.33 3.81 -10.20
CA ILE A 109 4.75 3.57 -8.87
C ILE A 109 3.24 3.52 -9.04
N ALA A 110 2.60 2.52 -8.46
CA ALA A 110 1.14 2.46 -8.30
C ALA A 110 0.79 2.72 -6.83
N TYR A 111 -0.37 3.30 -6.58
CA TYR A 111 -0.89 3.55 -5.24
C TYR A 111 -2.35 3.12 -5.14
N VAL A 112 -2.72 2.48 -4.04
CA VAL A 112 -4.12 2.19 -3.68
C VAL A 112 -4.41 2.84 -2.33
N GLY A 113 -5.42 3.71 -2.32
CA GLY A 113 -5.93 4.43 -1.15
C GLY A 113 -7.45 4.54 -1.24
N ASP A 114 -8.10 4.84 -0.14
CA ASP A 114 -9.56 4.87 -0.01
C ASP A 114 -10.12 6.26 0.35
N ASP A 115 -9.30 7.19 0.85
CA ASP A 115 -9.78 8.48 1.38
C ASP A 115 -9.03 9.71 0.82
N ILE A 116 -9.52 10.91 1.16
CA ILE A 116 -9.04 12.23 0.72
C ILE A 116 -7.54 12.43 0.97
N VAL A 117 -7.03 11.86 2.06
CA VAL A 117 -5.61 11.93 2.42
C VAL A 117 -4.69 11.27 1.38
N ASP A 118 -5.21 10.39 0.54
CA ASP A 118 -4.49 9.71 -0.53
C ASP A 118 -4.51 10.46 -1.86
N LEU A 119 -5.46 11.38 -2.06
CA LEU A 119 -5.61 12.14 -3.30
C LEU A 119 -4.32 12.82 -3.79
N PRO A 120 -3.47 13.40 -2.92
CA PRO A 120 -2.19 13.95 -3.37
C PRO A 120 -1.29 12.90 -4.05
N ILE A 121 -1.27 11.65 -3.59
CA ILE A 121 -0.47 10.60 -4.23
C ILE A 121 -1.18 10.09 -5.48
N LEU A 122 -2.48 9.79 -5.39
CA LEU A 122 -3.29 9.25 -6.49
C LEU A 122 -3.27 10.12 -7.75
N LYS A 123 -3.19 11.45 -7.59
CA LYS A 123 -3.09 12.40 -8.71
C LYS A 123 -1.73 12.39 -9.43
N ARG A 124 -0.71 11.73 -8.87
CA ARG A 124 0.68 11.76 -9.37
C ARG A 124 1.14 10.44 -9.96
N VAL A 125 0.75 9.32 -9.35
CA VAL A 125 1.20 7.97 -9.70
C VAL A 125 0.72 7.50 -11.08
N GLY A 126 1.35 6.41 -11.55
CA GLY A 126 1.21 5.84 -12.89
C GLY A 126 -0.17 5.30 -13.26
#